data_AF-A0A1B7VT93-F1
#
_entry.id   AF-A0A1B7VT93-F1
#
_cell.length_a   1.000
_cell.length_b   1.000
_cell.length_c   1.000
_cell.angle_alpha   90.00
_cell.angle_beta   90.00
_cell.angle_gamma   90.00
#
_symmetry.space_group_name_H-M   'P 1'
#
loop_
_entity.id
_entity.type
_entity.pdbx_description
1 polymer ?
#
loop_
_entity_poly.entity_id
_entity_poly.type
_entity_poly.pdbx_seq_one_letter_code
_entity_poly.pdbx_strand_id
1 'polypeptide(L)'
;MEPLTTVAIAVATLLATKALEKIGENIGDTLYNKTQQFSELLKQRLPGTFAAIEQAPEQPLNYGQAVLEIETAAKTDPNISQVIQELVAAAKAEQNPKIADILATPNLEKLADKIGMVVMSGGTGTINTMNF
;
A
#
# COMPACT_ATOMS: atom_id res chain seq x y z
N MET A 1 16.41 9.62 3.75
CA MET A 1 15.18 9.14 3.08
C MET A 1 14.07 9.27 4.10
N GLU A 2 13.00 9.99 3.78
CA GLU A 2 11.82 10.05 4.65
C GLU A 2 11.21 8.64 4.79
N PRO A 3 10.76 8.24 5.98
CA PRO A 3 10.11 6.95 6.16
C PRO A 3 8.84 6.91 5.31
N LEU A 4 8.67 5.84 4.53
CA LEU A 4 7.42 5.59 3.86
C LEU A 4 6.30 5.52 4.89
N THR A 5 5.28 6.36 4.70
CA THR A 5 4.11 6.34 5.56
C THR A 5 3.20 5.19 5.15
N THR A 6 2.55 4.58 6.14
CA THR A 6 1.52 3.55 5.91
C THR A 6 0.43 4.05 4.95
N VAL A 7 0.15 5.36 4.96
CA VAL A 7 -0.74 6.03 4.00
C VAL A 7 -0.21 5.93 2.56
N ALA A 8 1.06 6.22 2.31
CA ALA A 8 1.65 6.12 0.96
C ALA A 8 1.57 4.68 0.40
N ILE A 9 1.82 3.69 1.26
CA ILE A 9 1.74 2.27 0.91
C ILE A 9 0.31 1.85 0.61
N ALA A 10 -0.64 2.33 1.43
CA ALA A 10 -2.06 2.05 1.24
C ALA A 10 -2.60 2.69 -0.05
N VAL A 11 -2.18 3.93 -0.36
CA VAL A 11 -2.45 4.57 -1.66
C VAL A 11 -1.90 3.72 -2.80
N ALA A 12 -0.64 3.27 -2.71
CA ALA A 12 -0.03 2.47 -3.76
C ALA A 12 -0.76 1.14 -4.01
N THR A 13 -1.15 0.48 -2.93
CA THR A 13 -1.93 -0.76 -2.96
C THR A 13 -3.29 -0.53 -3.61
N LEU A 14 -3.99 0.55 -3.23
CA LEU A 14 -5.29 0.89 -3.79
C LEU A 14 -5.17 1.29 -5.27
N LEU A 15 -4.12 2.00 -5.66
CA LEU A 15 -3.87 2.32 -7.07
C LEU A 15 -3.61 1.06 -7.89
N ALA A 16 -2.88 0.09 -7.36
CA ALA A 16 -2.65 -1.20 -8.01
C ALA A 16 -3.96 -1.99 -8.20
N THR A 17 -4.82 -2.08 -7.18
CA THR A 17 -6.13 -2.75 -7.31
C THR A 17 -7.05 -2.01 -8.28
N LYS A 18 -7.06 -0.68 -8.21
CA LYS A 18 -7.88 0.20 -9.05
C LYS A 18 -7.44 0.16 -10.52
N ALA A 19 -6.14 0.07 -10.77
CA ALA A 19 -5.60 -0.10 -12.13
C ALA A 19 -6.12 -1.38 -12.80
N LEU A 20 -6.32 -2.46 -12.02
CA LEU A 20 -6.92 -3.71 -12.50
C LEU A 20 -8.42 -3.56 -12.77
N GLU A 21 -9.14 -2.75 -11.99
CA GLU A 21 -10.56 -2.43 -12.15
C GLU A 21 -10.89 -1.47 -13.33
N LYS A 22 -10.07 -1.44 -14.40
CA LYS A 22 -10.24 -0.55 -15.57
C LYS A 22 -10.07 0.96 -15.31
N ILE A 23 -9.49 1.40 -14.18
CA ILE A 23 -9.11 2.83 -14.04
C ILE A 23 -7.94 3.19 -14.98
N GLY A 24 -7.28 2.18 -15.57
CA GLY A 24 -6.32 2.31 -16.66
C GLY A 24 -6.79 3.13 -17.88
N GLU A 25 -8.10 3.27 -18.11
CA GLU A 25 -8.62 3.96 -19.30
C GLU A 25 -8.42 5.50 -19.27
N ASN A 26 -7.92 6.07 -18.16
CA ASN A 26 -7.75 7.53 -18.04
C ASN A 26 -6.67 7.98 -17.05
N ILE A 27 -5.71 7.12 -16.71
CA ILE A 27 -4.53 7.51 -15.91
C ILE A 27 -3.36 7.80 -16.84
N GLY A 28 -2.50 8.75 -16.48
CA GLY A 28 -1.34 9.11 -17.29
C GLY A 28 -0.38 7.94 -17.42
N ASP A 29 0.30 7.84 -18.57
CA ASP A 29 1.30 6.80 -18.87
C ASP A 29 2.36 6.67 -17.76
N THR A 30 2.71 7.79 -17.12
CA THR A 30 3.67 7.79 -16.02
C THR A 30 3.15 7.04 -14.81
N LEU A 31 1.93 7.32 -14.35
CA LEU A 31 1.32 6.62 -13.22
C LEU A 31 1.09 5.15 -13.56
N TYR A 32 0.62 4.85 -14.77
CA TYR A 32 0.42 3.47 -15.22
C TYR A 32 1.72 2.67 -15.20
N ASN A 33 2.80 3.21 -15.79
CA ASN A 33 4.11 2.55 -15.81
C ASN A 33 4.68 2.33 -14.40
N LYS A 34 4.50 3.28 -13.48
CA LYS A 34 4.94 3.09 -12.08
C LYS A 34 4.08 2.09 -11.34
N THR A 35 2.78 2.04 -11.64
CA THR A 35 1.86 1.04 -11.06
C THR A 35 2.24 -0.36 -11.52
N GLN A 36 2.59 -0.53 -12.80
CA GLN A 36 3.09 -1.80 -13.33
C GLN A 36 4.40 -2.21 -12.64
N GLN A 37 5.39 -1.30 -12.54
CA GLN A 37 6.64 -1.57 -11.83
C GLN A 37 6.43 -1.98 -10.37
N PHE A 38 5.54 -1.29 -9.66
CA PHE A 38 5.16 -1.65 -8.30
C PHE A 38 4.55 -3.06 -8.24
N SER A 39 3.64 -3.36 -9.15
CA SER A 39 2.97 -4.66 -9.24
C SER A 39 3.96 -5.80 -9.54
N GLU A 40 4.91 -5.59 -10.45
CA GLU A 40 5.98 -6.56 -10.73
C GLU A 40 6.89 -6.79 -9.52
N LEU A 41 7.25 -5.72 -8.81
CA LEU A 41 8.02 -5.83 -7.56
C LEU A 41 7.24 -6.62 -6.51
N LEU A 42 5.95 -6.36 -6.35
CA LEU A 42 5.10 -7.14 -5.46
C LEU A 42 5.06 -8.61 -5.89
N LYS A 43 4.90 -8.91 -7.17
CA LYS A 43 4.90 -10.29 -7.66
C LYS A 43 6.21 -11.02 -7.32
N GLN A 44 7.35 -10.34 -7.40
CA GLN A 44 8.66 -10.91 -7.12
C GLN A 44 8.96 -11.06 -5.62
N ARG A 45 8.56 -10.07 -4.81
CA ARG A 45 8.91 -9.99 -3.39
C ARG A 45 7.82 -10.50 -2.47
N LEU A 46 6.57 -10.24 -2.83
CA LEU A 46 5.35 -10.53 -2.09
C LEU A 46 4.29 -11.18 -3.01
N PRO A 47 4.57 -12.37 -3.58
CA PRO A 47 3.66 -13.02 -4.52
C PRO A 47 2.26 -13.26 -3.93
N GLY A 48 2.16 -13.47 -2.61
CA GLY A 48 0.88 -13.59 -1.90
C GLY A 48 0.08 -12.28 -1.90
N THR A 49 0.73 -11.16 -1.60
CA THR A 49 0.10 -9.83 -1.64
C THR A 49 -0.31 -9.44 -3.06
N PHE A 50 0.55 -9.73 -4.06
CA PHE A 50 0.23 -9.52 -5.47
C PHE A 50 -1.01 -10.32 -5.89
N ALA A 51 -1.08 -11.61 -5.55
CA ALA A 51 -2.24 -12.45 -5.86
C ALA A 51 -3.52 -11.92 -5.19
N ALA A 52 -3.43 -11.44 -3.95
CA ALA A 52 -4.56 -10.84 -3.26
C ALA A 52 -5.04 -9.54 -3.95
N ILE A 53 -4.12 -8.70 -4.41
CA ILE A 53 -4.43 -7.47 -5.19
C ILE A 53 -5.05 -7.82 -6.54
N GLU A 54 -4.54 -8.85 -7.21
CA GLU A 54 -5.07 -9.34 -8.48
C GLU A 54 -6.50 -9.88 -8.34
N GLN A 55 -6.77 -10.54 -7.21
CA GLN A 55 -8.09 -11.05 -6.84
C GLN A 55 -9.00 -9.98 -6.21
N ALA A 56 -8.49 -8.80 -5.84
CA ALA A 56 -9.26 -7.72 -5.22
C ALA A 56 -10.56 -7.30 -5.96
N PRO A 57 -10.62 -7.25 -7.31
CA PRO A 57 -11.87 -7.00 -8.03
C PRO A 57 -12.94 -8.09 -7.82
N GLU A 58 -12.53 -9.33 -7.55
CA GLU A 58 -13.42 -10.49 -7.38
C GLU A 58 -13.64 -10.85 -5.90
N GLN A 59 -12.68 -10.54 -5.04
CA GLN A 59 -12.64 -10.90 -3.63
C GLN A 59 -12.26 -9.69 -2.74
N PRO A 60 -12.82 -9.57 -1.53
CA PRO A 60 -12.47 -8.48 -0.63
C PRO A 60 -10.99 -8.57 -0.23
N LEU A 61 -10.17 -7.66 -0.76
CA LEU A 61 -8.76 -7.53 -0.39
C LEU A 61 -8.63 -7.13 1.07
N ASN A 62 -7.78 -7.84 1.82
CA ASN A 62 -7.37 -7.43 3.15
C ASN A 62 -6.28 -6.35 3.05
N TYR A 63 -6.71 -5.10 2.90
CA TYR A 63 -5.81 -3.95 2.80
C TYR A 63 -4.86 -3.84 3.99
N GLY A 64 -5.30 -4.19 5.21
CA GLY A 64 -4.46 -4.14 6.41
C GLY A 64 -3.26 -5.08 6.32
N GLN A 65 -3.50 -6.31 5.88
CA GLN A 65 -2.45 -7.31 5.66
C GLN A 65 -1.50 -6.87 4.54
N ALA A 66 -2.06 -6.48 3.38
CA ALA A 66 -1.28 -6.08 2.22
C ALA A 66 -0.34 -4.91 2.55
N VAL A 67 -0.85 -3.87 3.21
CA VAL A 67 -0.05 -2.70 3.58
C VAL A 67 1.06 -3.06 4.55
N LEU A 68 0.81 -3.94 5.53
CA LEU A 68 1.83 -4.39 6.47
C LEU A 68 2.94 -5.23 5.80
N GLU A 69 2.57 -6.13 4.90
CA GLU A 69 3.54 -6.92 4.12
C GLU A 69 4.40 -6.02 3.24
N ILE A 70 3.78 -5.05 2.56
CA ILE A 70 4.48 -4.09 1.71
C ILE A 70 5.38 -3.16 2.54
N GLU A 71 4.93 -2.71 3.71
CA GLU A 71 5.75 -1.93 4.64
C GLU A 71 6.97 -2.71 5.10
N THR A 72 6.78 -3.99 5.44
CA THR A 72 7.87 -4.88 5.85
C THR A 72 8.87 -5.07 4.70
N ALA A 73 8.37 -5.32 3.49
CA ALA A 73 9.22 -5.47 2.31
C ALA A 73 9.95 -4.18 1.95
N ALA A 74 9.29 -3.02 2.08
CA ALA A 74 9.87 -1.69 1.84
C ALA A 74 10.95 -1.31 2.86
N LYS A 75 10.86 -1.81 4.11
CA LYS A 75 11.93 -1.67 5.11
C LYS A 75 13.17 -2.48 4.75
N THR A 76 12.98 -3.65 4.14
CA THR A 76 14.09 -4.54 3.74
C THR A 76 14.64 -4.23 2.35
N ASP A 77 13.82 -3.65 1.46
CA ASP A 77 14.14 -3.43 0.06
C ASP A 77 13.88 -1.97 -0.35
N PRO A 78 14.94 -1.17 -0.53
CA PRO A 78 14.79 0.26 -0.84
C PRO A 78 14.14 0.49 -2.21
N ASN A 79 14.15 -0.50 -3.11
CA ASN A 79 13.50 -0.40 -4.42
C ASN A 79 11.98 -0.29 -4.28
N ILE A 80 11.39 -1.09 -3.39
CA ILE A 80 9.94 -1.02 -3.11
C ILE A 80 9.61 0.35 -2.55
N SER A 81 10.44 0.84 -1.62
CA SER A 81 10.15 2.12 -0.99
C SER A 81 10.20 3.28 -1.96
N GLN A 82 11.21 3.29 -2.83
CA GLN A 82 11.34 4.27 -3.88
C GLN A 82 10.16 4.22 -4.87
N VAL A 83 9.80 3.04 -5.37
CA VAL A 83 8.70 2.90 -6.35
C VAL A 83 7.37 3.37 -5.77
N ILE A 84 7.09 3.10 -4.48
CA ILE A 84 5.88 3.60 -3.81
C ILE A 84 5.90 5.13 -3.73
N GLN A 85 7.02 5.75 -3.35
CA GLN A 85 7.11 7.21 -3.31
C GLN A 85 6.89 7.83 -4.69
N GLU A 86 7.53 7.27 -5.71
CA GLU A 86 7.39 7.75 -7.08
C GLU A 86 5.97 7.55 -7.62
N LEU A 87 5.31 6.45 -7.25
CA LEU A 87 3.92 6.19 -7.60
C LEU A 87 2.96 7.18 -6.92
N VAL A 88 3.14 7.46 -5.63
CA VAL A 88 2.34 8.46 -4.91
C VAL A 88 2.60 9.86 -5.47
N ALA A 89 3.83 10.18 -5.84
CA ALA A 89 4.16 11.44 -6.49
C ALA A 89 3.49 11.56 -7.87
N ALA A 90 3.54 10.49 -8.69
CA ALA A 90 2.83 10.43 -9.97
C ALA A 90 1.33 10.57 -9.77
N ALA A 91 0.75 9.92 -8.76
CA ALA A 91 -0.66 10.01 -8.42
C ALA A 91 -1.07 11.43 -8.01
N LYS A 92 -0.23 12.15 -7.25
CA LYS A 92 -0.45 13.55 -6.91
C LYS A 92 -0.32 14.49 -8.11
N ALA A 93 0.54 14.16 -9.06
CA ALA A 93 0.69 14.91 -10.31
C ALA A 93 -0.45 14.62 -11.29
N GLU A 94 -1.11 13.47 -11.16
CA GLU A 94 -2.22 13.06 -11.99
C GLU A 94 -3.48 13.89 -11.70
N GLN A 95 -4.02 14.57 -12.70
CA GLN A 95 -5.24 15.39 -12.56
C GLN A 95 -6.53 14.56 -12.68
N ASN A 96 -6.48 13.28 -12.26
CA ASN A 96 -7.62 12.39 -12.37
C ASN A 96 -8.43 12.40 -11.06
N PRO A 97 -9.74 12.73 -11.09
CA PRO A 97 -10.57 12.83 -9.90
C PRO A 97 -10.65 11.51 -9.12
N LYS A 98 -10.53 10.35 -9.78
CA LYS A 98 -10.49 9.05 -9.09
C LYS A 98 -9.22 8.87 -8.25
N ILE A 99 -8.10 9.42 -8.73
CA ILE A 99 -6.81 9.37 -8.04
C ILE A 99 -6.80 10.36 -6.88
N ALA A 100 -7.36 11.55 -7.08
CA ALA A 100 -7.58 12.52 -6.01
C ALA A 100 -8.46 11.95 -4.89
N ASP A 101 -9.53 11.21 -5.24
CA ASP A 101 -10.41 10.54 -4.28
C ASP A 101 -9.67 9.47 -3.47
N ILE A 102 -8.82 8.67 -4.12
CA ILE A 102 -7.93 7.70 -3.46
C ILE A 102 -6.98 8.42 -2.47
N LEU A 103 -6.35 9.51 -2.89
CA LEU A 103 -5.44 10.29 -2.04
C LEU A 103 -6.17 10.96 -0.86
N ALA A 104 -7.44 11.30 -1.04
CA ALA A 104 -8.30 11.90 -0.03
C ALA A 104 -9.06 10.86 0.80
N THR A 105 -8.87 9.56 0.56
CA THR A 105 -9.67 8.50 1.19
C THR A 105 -9.34 8.40 2.69
N PRO A 106 -10.28 8.70 3.61
CA PRO A 106 -10.04 8.67 5.07
C PRO A 106 -9.88 7.25 5.63
N ASN A 107 -10.29 6.23 4.87
CA ASN A 107 -10.10 4.83 5.28
C ASN A 107 -8.63 4.41 5.27
N LEU A 108 -7.75 5.11 4.53
CA LEU A 108 -6.31 4.86 4.54
C LEU A 108 -5.69 5.27 5.87
N GLU A 109 -6.12 6.40 6.42
CA GLU A 109 -5.71 6.86 7.75
C GLU A 109 -6.23 5.92 8.84
N LYS A 110 -7.49 5.46 8.75
CA LYS A 110 -8.01 4.44 9.68
C LYS A 110 -7.27 3.11 9.60
N LEU A 111 -6.82 2.73 8.40
CA LEU A 111 -5.97 1.57 8.23
C LEU A 111 -4.63 1.80 8.93
N ALA A 112 -3.98 2.94 8.65
CA ALA A 112 -2.72 3.34 9.28
C ALA A 112 -2.83 3.44 10.81
N ASP A 113 -3.95 3.91 11.36
CA ASP A 113 -4.21 3.97 12.79
C ASP A 113 -4.31 2.55 13.39
N LYS A 114 -4.99 1.64 12.68
CA LYS A 114 -5.14 0.23 13.07
C LYS A 114 -3.82 -0.56 12.94
N ILE A 115 -2.99 -0.28 11.93
CA ILE A 115 -1.65 -0.86 11.77
C ILE A 115 -0.68 -0.23 12.78
N GLY A 116 -0.77 1.08 13.02
CA GLY A 116 0.00 1.81 14.01
C GLY A 116 -0.20 1.27 15.42
N MET A 117 -1.41 0.80 15.75
CA MET A 117 -1.68 0.07 17.00
C MET A 117 -0.95 -1.29 17.07
N VAL A 118 -0.83 -2.01 15.95
CA VAL A 118 -0.12 -3.30 15.88
C VAL A 118 1.41 -3.10 15.88
N VAL A 119 1.93 -2.04 15.26
CA VAL A 119 3.37 -1.72 15.23
C VAL A 119 3.86 -1.06 16.53
N MET A 120 3.02 -0.31 17.26
CA MET A 120 3.33 0.14 18.63
C MET A 120 3.26 -0.99 19.67
N SER A 121 2.65 -2.13 19.32
CA SER A 121 2.72 -3.37 20.12
C SER A 121 4.00 -4.18 19.85
N GLY A 122 5.02 -3.55 19.25
CA GLY A 122 6.39 -4.08 19.09
C GLY A 122 7.40 -3.50 20.08
N GLY A 123 6.97 -2.66 21.02
CA GLY A 123 7.79 -2.33 22.18
C GLY A 123 7.78 -3.53 23.13
N THR A 124 8.96 -4.06 23.45
CA THR A 124 9.18 -5.08 24.48
C THR A 124 8.54 -4.67 25.80
N GLY A 125 7.29 -5.05 26.01
CA GLY A 125 6.56 -4.88 27.25
C GLY A 125 6.20 -6.26 27.74
N THR A 126 7.03 -6.79 28.61
CA THR A 126 6.79 -8.01 29.38
C THR A 126 5.39 -7.91 30.03
N ILE A 127 4.36 -8.55 29.44
CA ILE A 127 3.12 -8.80 30.17
C ILE A 127 3.33 -10.07 30.99
N ASN A 128 4.22 -9.94 31.96
CA ASN A 128 4.24 -10.81 33.11
C ASN A 128 3.25 -10.20 34.11
N THR A 129 2.00 -10.67 34.09
CA THR A 129 1.16 -10.63 35.29
C THR A 129 0.23 -11.83 35.23
N MET A 130 0.76 -12.95 35.72
CA MET A 130 -0.04 -13.87 36.52
C MET A 130 -0.73 -13.06 37.63
N ASN A 131 -2.03 -13.24 37.84
CA ASN A 131 -2.58 -13.25 39.18
C ASN A 131 -3.94 -13.96 39.22
N PHE A 132 -3.92 -15.10 39.92
CA PHE A 132 -4.95 -15.89 40.61
C PHE A 132 -6.43 -15.74 40.23
#